data_AF-A0A9D5AZ00-F1
#
_entry.id   AF-A0A9D5AZ00-F1
#
_cell.length_a   1.000
_cell.length_b   1.000
_cell.length_c   1.000
_cell.angle_alpha   90.00
_cell.angle_beta   90.00
_cell.angle_gamma   90.00
#
_symmetry.space_group_name_H-M   'P 1'
#
loop_
_entity.id
_entity.type
_entity.pdbx_description
1 polymer ?
#
loop_
_entity_poly.entity_id
_entity_poly.type
_entity_poly.pdbx_seq_one_letter_code
_entity_poly.pdbx_strand_id
1 'polypeptide(L)'
;MVERKHEVGGSRIHKWRLFRGGDVDGVAVSGTLSHSVANLGSLVDIRLEGNHINGVVPSNWTSLMNMKLFDLSRAFLTKFKTQTTIPDLHVLISTPFHPAYVTAERIKKAKNLELLLTAGIGYDHIDLNAATAAGLTVAEVTGSNTVSVAKDELMRILILVRNFVLGYHQSIIGEWDVAGIAHRAYDLEGKTIGTVGAGRIGKLLLQRLKPFNCNLLYHDRLKMEPELEKEIGAKFEEDLDTMLPKCDVIAPTKLPDTERWLEGFATLTLLKCFLQNEKPGSE
;
A
#
# COMPACT_ATOMS: atom_id res chain seq x y z
N MET A 1 31.18 8.35 18.70
CA MET A 1 32.52 7.84 18.33
C MET A 1 32.31 6.43 17.82
N VAL A 2 32.61 6.19 16.55
CA VAL A 2 32.40 4.94 15.82
C VAL A 2 33.25 3.84 16.45
N GLU A 3 32.70 2.63 16.63
CA GLU A 3 33.48 1.43 16.87
C GLU A 3 33.08 0.35 15.86
N ARG A 4 34.00 0.03 14.95
CA ARG A 4 33.93 -1.16 14.08
C ARG A 4 34.21 -2.39 14.95
N LYS A 5 33.43 -3.46 14.77
CA LYS A 5 33.75 -4.75 15.38
C LYS A 5 34.83 -5.47 14.57
N HIS A 6 35.95 -5.77 15.21
CA HIS A 6 36.72 -6.99 14.97
C HIS A 6 36.47 -7.92 16.17
N GLU A 7 36.09 -9.17 15.90
CA GLU A 7 35.95 -10.21 16.91
C GLU A 7 37.31 -10.86 17.20
N VAL A 8 37.76 -10.79 18.45
CA VAL A 8 38.65 -11.80 19.05
C VAL A 8 38.33 -11.89 20.55
N GLY A 9 38.06 -13.10 21.03
CA GLY A 9 38.12 -13.43 22.47
C GLY A 9 36.86 -13.14 23.28
N GLY A 10 36.24 -14.20 23.77
CA GLY A 10 35.01 -14.16 24.58
C GLY A 10 35.14 -13.34 25.87
N SER A 11 34.55 -12.14 25.87
CA SER A 11 33.65 -11.68 26.95
C SER A 11 32.80 -10.52 26.40
N ARG A 12 31.47 -10.66 26.42
CA ARG A 12 30.56 -9.56 26.04
C ARG A 12 30.24 -8.74 27.28
N ILE A 13 31.06 -7.73 27.56
CA ILE A 13 30.69 -6.67 28.51
C ILE A 13 29.91 -5.61 27.72
N HIS A 14 28.57 -5.65 27.80
CA HIS A 14 27.71 -4.63 27.21
C HIS A 14 27.68 -3.40 28.13
N LYS A 15 28.58 -2.46 27.89
CA LYS A 15 28.58 -1.15 28.57
C LYS A 15 27.66 -0.20 27.81
N TRP A 16 26.41 -0.07 28.26
CA TRP A 16 25.45 0.90 27.74
C TRP A 16 25.84 2.30 28.19
N ARG A 17 26.18 3.20 27.25
CA ARG A 17 26.30 4.63 27.54
C ARG A 17 24.95 5.29 27.31
N LEU A 18 24.38 5.87 28.37
CA LEU A 18 23.15 6.66 28.29
C LEU A 18 23.38 7.89 27.40
N PHE A 19 22.67 7.97 26.28
CA PHE A 19 22.42 9.24 25.59
C PHE A 19 21.17 9.87 26.21
N ARG A 20 21.27 11.12 26.66
CA ARG A 20 20.08 11.95 26.95
C ARG A 20 19.50 12.37 25.60
N GLY A 21 18.36 11.77 25.22
CA GLY A 21 17.73 11.92 23.90
C GLY A 21 18.05 10.72 23.01
N GLY A 22 17.12 9.76 22.92
CA GLY A 22 17.27 8.49 22.21
C GLY A 22 16.97 8.61 20.71
N ASP A 23 17.78 9.38 19.99
CA ASP A 23 17.69 9.50 18.54
C ASP A 23 18.68 8.52 17.88
N VAL A 24 18.15 7.51 17.18
CA VAL A 24 18.92 6.48 16.46
C VAL A 24 18.33 6.22 15.06
N ASP A 25 17.89 7.30 14.41
CA ASP A 25 17.33 7.26 13.07
C ASP A 25 18.37 6.80 12.02
N GLY A 26 17.97 5.88 11.13
CA GLY A 26 18.74 5.49 9.95
C GLY A 26 20.05 4.72 10.18
N VAL A 27 20.30 4.20 11.38
CA VAL A 27 21.59 3.55 11.73
C VAL A 27 21.62 2.05 11.42
N ALA A 28 20.66 1.56 10.62
CA ALA A 28 20.54 0.15 10.21
C ALA A 28 20.54 -0.84 11.39
N VAL A 29 19.96 -0.44 12.53
CA VAL A 29 19.84 -1.29 13.71
C VAL A 29 18.87 -2.43 13.39
N SER A 30 19.30 -3.66 13.68
CA SER A 30 18.48 -4.87 13.52
C SER A 30 18.35 -5.62 14.85
N GLY A 31 17.15 -6.12 15.13
CA GLY A 31 16.86 -6.87 16.36
C GLY A 31 15.41 -6.70 16.86
N THR A 32 15.15 -7.30 18.02
CA THR A 32 13.86 -7.22 18.70
C THR A 32 13.84 -6.08 19.71
N LEU A 33 12.68 -5.41 19.84
CA LEU A 33 12.46 -4.44 20.90
C LEU A 33 12.46 -5.17 22.25
N SER A 34 13.36 -4.78 23.15
CA SER A 34 13.54 -5.46 24.43
C SER A 34 12.56 -4.98 25.49
N HIS A 35 12.10 -5.90 26.34
CA HIS A 35 11.29 -5.58 27.53
C HIS A 35 11.96 -4.56 28.46
N SER A 36 13.29 -4.45 28.45
CA SER A 36 14.05 -3.56 29.33
C SER A 36 13.90 -2.07 29.02
N VAL A 37 13.46 -1.70 27.81
CA VAL A 37 13.22 -0.29 27.45
C VAL A 37 12.09 0.31 28.27
N ALA A 38 11.12 -0.49 28.71
CA ALA A 38 10.07 -0.07 29.64
C ALA A 38 10.60 0.47 30.99
N ASN A 39 11.84 0.13 31.35
CA ASN A 39 12.48 0.60 32.58
C ASN A 39 13.02 2.03 32.44
N LEU A 40 13.02 2.60 31.24
CA LEU A 40 13.42 3.99 30.99
C LEU A 40 12.25 4.94 31.32
N GLY A 41 11.91 5.07 32.60
CA GLY A 41 10.75 5.86 33.05
C GLY A 41 10.79 7.36 32.72
N SER A 42 11.95 7.88 32.30
CA SER A 42 12.15 9.25 31.81
C SER A 42 12.19 9.36 30.29
N LEU A 43 11.95 8.27 29.56
CA LEU A 43 11.93 8.27 28.10
C LEU A 43 10.69 9.02 27.60
N VAL A 44 10.92 10.11 26.86
CA VAL A 44 9.86 10.98 26.32
C VAL A 44 9.62 10.67 24.84
N ASP A 45 10.69 10.56 24.06
CA ASP A 45 10.62 10.33 22.63
C ASP A 45 11.59 9.21 22.25
N ILE A 46 11.16 8.34 21.34
CA ILE A 46 12.02 7.37 20.68
C ILE A 46 11.67 7.37 19.19
N ARG A 47 12.69 7.60 18.36
CA ARG A 47 12.59 7.55 16.91
C ARG A 47 13.47 6.43 16.41
N LEU A 48 12.88 5.56 15.61
CA LEU A 48 13.51 4.36 15.09
C LEU A 48 13.34 4.28 13.57
N GLU A 49 13.20 5.44 12.92
CA GLU A 49 12.93 5.53 11.49
C GLU A 49 14.04 4.84 10.67
N GLY A 50 13.65 4.08 9.64
CA GLY A 50 14.60 3.46 8.71
C GLY A 50 15.46 2.32 9.29
N ASN A 51 15.05 1.73 10.42
CA ASN A 51 15.72 0.56 11.03
C ASN A 51 15.03 -0.78 10.66
N HIS A 52 15.76 -1.89 10.79
CA HIS A 52 15.28 -3.25 10.51
C HIS A 52 14.81 -3.96 11.79
N ILE A 53 13.75 -3.42 12.40
CA ILE A 53 13.22 -3.94 13.66
C ILE A 53 12.21 -5.04 13.37
N ASN A 54 12.32 -6.18 14.06
CA ASN A 54 11.38 -7.30 13.93
C ASN A 54 10.81 -7.72 15.30
N GLY A 55 9.64 -8.36 15.29
CA GLY A 55 8.97 -8.85 16.50
C GLY A 55 7.80 -7.98 16.99
N VAL A 56 7.34 -8.25 18.21
CA VAL A 56 6.17 -7.59 18.83
C VAL A 56 6.68 -6.50 19.76
N VAL A 57 6.02 -5.34 19.79
CA VAL A 57 6.27 -4.34 20.85
C VAL A 57 5.95 -5.00 22.19
N PRO A 58 6.92 -5.07 23.12
CA PRO A 58 6.71 -5.75 24.39
C PRO A 58 5.54 -5.13 25.15
N SER A 59 4.64 -5.97 25.66
CA SER A 59 3.41 -5.52 26.33
C SER A 59 3.66 -4.65 27.56
N ASN A 60 4.81 -4.81 28.21
CA ASN A 60 5.21 -4.01 29.38
C ASN A 60 5.65 -2.58 29.04
N TRP A 61 5.80 -2.20 27.76
CA TRP A 61 6.10 -0.81 27.38
C TRP A 61 4.94 0.14 27.65
N THR A 62 3.74 -0.38 27.96
CA THR A 62 2.62 0.42 28.48
C THR A 62 2.94 1.14 29.80
N SER A 63 4.02 0.76 30.51
CA SER A 63 4.46 1.46 31.73
C SER A 63 5.22 2.77 31.47
N LEU A 64 5.51 3.11 30.21
CA LEU A 64 6.21 4.35 29.83
C LEU A 64 5.24 5.55 29.84
N MET A 65 4.83 5.99 31.03
CA MET A 65 3.82 7.04 31.23
C MET A 65 4.20 8.41 30.63
N ASN A 66 5.48 8.65 30.37
CA ASN A 66 6.00 9.92 29.87
C ASN A 66 6.25 9.93 28.35
N MET A 67 6.01 8.80 27.67
CA MET A 67 6.30 8.66 26.24
C MET A 67 5.26 9.43 25.42
N LYS A 68 5.71 10.39 24.62
CA LYS A 68 4.88 11.27 23.80
C LYS A 68 4.89 10.90 22.32
N LEU A 69 6.02 10.40 21.83
CA LEU A 69 6.19 10.02 20.44
C LEU A 69 6.88 8.65 20.34
N PHE A 70 6.22 7.74 19.64
CA PHE A 70 6.76 6.44 19.24
C PHE A 70 6.72 6.34 17.72
N ASP A 71 7.84 6.67 17.06
CA ASP A 71 7.92 6.71 15.61
C ASP A 71 8.59 5.46 15.03
N LEU A 72 7.79 4.66 14.33
CA LEU A 72 8.22 3.47 13.58
C LEU A 72 8.02 3.65 12.06
N SER A 73 7.80 4.87 11.59
CA SER A 73 7.62 5.13 10.17
C SER A 73 8.82 4.56 9.39
N ARG A 74 8.55 3.91 8.25
CA ARG A 74 9.55 3.23 7.40
C ARG A 74 10.37 2.10 8.04
N ALA A 75 10.00 1.57 9.21
CA ALA A 75 10.58 0.32 9.70
C ALA A 75 10.11 -0.87 8.84
N PHE A 76 11.02 -1.75 8.43
CA PHE A 76 10.69 -2.97 7.68
C PHE A 76 10.05 -4.02 8.60
N LEU A 77 8.76 -3.86 8.91
CA LEU A 77 8.02 -4.72 9.85
C LEU A 77 7.41 -5.93 9.13
N THR A 78 8.04 -7.10 9.24
CA THR A 78 7.56 -8.34 8.59
C THR A 78 6.44 -9.04 9.36
N LYS A 79 6.26 -8.78 10.66
CA LYS A 79 5.17 -9.35 11.50
C LYS A 79 4.86 -8.43 12.69
N PHE A 80 3.99 -7.44 12.52
CA PHE A 80 3.45 -6.68 13.65
C PHE A 80 2.11 -7.30 14.08
N LYS A 81 2.08 -7.98 15.22
CA LYS A 81 0.82 -8.33 15.90
C LYS A 81 0.47 -7.17 16.85
N THR A 82 -0.42 -6.28 16.43
CA THR A 82 -1.12 -5.37 17.35
C THR A 82 -2.03 -6.21 18.25
N GLN A 83 -1.49 -6.75 19.34
CA GLN A 83 -2.29 -7.32 20.43
C GLN A 83 -2.40 -6.35 21.60
N THR A 84 -1.63 -5.26 21.58
CA THR A 84 -1.68 -4.20 22.57
C THR A 84 -2.90 -3.33 22.31
N THR A 85 -3.98 -3.66 23.01
CA THR A 85 -4.96 -2.64 23.35
C THR A 85 -4.19 -1.66 24.24
N ILE A 86 -3.93 -0.45 23.77
CA ILE A 86 -3.39 0.61 24.63
C ILE A 86 -4.64 1.31 25.19
N PRO A 87 -5.00 1.09 26.47
CA PRO A 87 -6.24 1.64 27.04
C PRO A 87 -6.30 3.18 26.92
N ASP A 88 -5.13 3.83 26.87
CA ASP A 88 -4.96 5.29 26.81
C ASP A 88 -4.77 5.84 25.38
N LEU A 89 -5.05 5.05 24.35
CA LEU A 89 -4.91 5.49 22.96
C LEU A 89 -6.04 6.43 22.57
N HIS A 90 -5.72 7.69 22.26
CA HIS A 90 -6.69 8.69 21.78
C HIS A 90 -6.71 8.82 20.25
N VAL A 91 -5.55 8.62 19.61
CA VAL A 91 -5.40 8.70 18.15
C VAL A 91 -4.66 7.46 17.66
N LEU A 92 -5.21 6.77 16.67
CA LEU A 92 -4.51 5.73 15.93
C LEU A 92 -4.20 6.24 14.53
N ILE A 93 -2.92 6.24 14.16
CA ILE A 93 -2.48 6.51 12.80
C ILE A 93 -2.01 5.21 12.17
N SER A 94 -2.54 4.86 11.00
CA SER A 94 -2.13 3.68 10.24
C SER A 94 -1.99 4.01 8.76
N THR A 95 -1.33 3.13 8.00
CA THR A 95 -1.18 3.30 6.55
C THR A 95 -1.70 2.08 5.79
N PRO A 96 -2.31 2.22 4.61
CA PRO A 96 -2.80 1.08 3.83
C PRO A 96 -1.70 0.08 3.41
N PHE A 97 -0.44 0.53 3.35
CA PHE A 97 0.71 -0.33 3.00
C PHE A 97 1.09 -1.30 4.12
N HIS A 98 0.71 -0.98 5.36
CA HIS A 98 0.88 -1.83 6.54
C HIS A 98 -0.32 -1.59 7.47
N PRO A 99 -1.51 -2.10 7.09
CA PRO A 99 -2.75 -1.68 7.70
C PRO A 99 -2.87 -2.24 9.12
N ALA A 100 -3.16 -1.35 10.08
CA ALA A 100 -3.64 -1.76 11.39
C ALA A 100 -5.15 -1.99 11.27
N TYR A 101 -5.58 -3.24 11.10
CA TYR A 101 -7.01 -3.54 10.98
C TYR A 101 -7.79 -3.13 12.23
N VAL A 102 -8.74 -2.21 12.10
CA VAL A 102 -9.55 -1.66 13.19
C VAL A 102 -10.93 -2.31 13.14
N THR A 103 -11.04 -3.49 13.73
CA THR A 103 -12.30 -4.24 13.80
C THR A 103 -13.20 -3.70 14.92
N ALA A 104 -14.50 -4.01 14.86
CA ALA A 104 -15.44 -3.73 15.95
C ALA A 104 -14.95 -4.21 17.33
N GLU A 105 -14.30 -5.37 17.41
CA GLU A 105 -13.74 -5.90 18.66
C GLU A 105 -12.62 -5.03 19.20
N ARG A 106 -11.76 -4.49 18.33
CA ARG A 106 -10.65 -3.61 18.73
C ARG A 106 -11.16 -2.25 19.17
N ILE A 107 -12.16 -1.70 18.46
CA ILE A 107 -12.83 -0.44 18.83
C ILE A 107 -13.42 -0.54 20.24
N LYS A 108 -14.15 -1.62 20.55
CA LYS A 108 -14.75 -1.85 21.88
C LYS A 108 -13.73 -1.85 23.02
N LYS A 109 -12.49 -2.26 22.74
CA LYS A 109 -11.41 -2.31 23.74
C LYS A 109 -10.66 -0.98 23.88
N ALA A 110 -10.69 -0.12 22.87
CA ALA A 110 -10.00 1.17 22.83
C ALA A 110 -10.88 2.30 23.39
N LYS A 111 -11.02 2.34 24.72
CA LYS A 111 -12.01 3.18 25.41
C LYS A 111 -11.80 4.70 25.27
N ASN A 112 -10.56 5.12 25.09
CA ASN A 112 -10.19 6.55 24.97
C ASN A 112 -10.00 6.99 23.52
N LEU A 113 -10.24 6.10 22.55
CA LEU A 113 -10.00 6.40 21.14
C LEU A 113 -11.01 7.44 20.66
N GLU A 114 -10.51 8.44 19.92
CA GLU A 114 -11.30 9.54 19.39
C GLU A 114 -11.12 9.68 17.87
N LEU A 115 -9.90 9.40 17.38
CA LEU A 115 -9.52 9.58 15.98
C LEU A 115 -8.79 8.36 15.40
N LEU A 116 -9.26 7.94 14.23
CA LEU A 116 -8.63 6.99 13.34
C LEU A 116 -8.15 7.74 12.09
N LEU A 117 -6.84 7.92 11.95
CA LEU A 117 -6.24 8.63 10.83
C LEU A 117 -5.49 7.67 9.90
N THR A 118 -5.89 7.67 8.64
CA THR A 118 -5.14 6.98 7.58
C THR A 118 -4.08 7.92 7.02
N ALA A 119 -2.81 7.60 7.26
CA ALA A 119 -1.67 8.19 6.57
C ALA A 119 -1.58 7.64 5.14
N GLY A 120 -2.42 8.19 4.26
CA GLY A 120 -2.63 7.75 2.88
C GLY A 120 -4.07 7.98 2.44
N ILE A 121 -4.52 7.17 1.49
CA ILE A 121 -5.91 7.11 1.00
C ILE A 121 -6.38 5.66 1.10
N GLY A 122 -7.62 5.45 1.52
CA GLY A 122 -8.24 4.13 1.71
C GLY A 122 -8.33 3.78 3.18
N TYR A 123 -9.54 3.55 3.65
CA TYR A 123 -9.86 3.25 5.04
C TYR A 123 -10.56 1.89 5.18
N ASP A 124 -10.45 1.02 4.18
CA ASP A 124 -11.12 -0.28 4.12
C ASP A 124 -10.68 -1.23 5.24
N HIS A 125 -9.51 -0.96 5.86
CA HIS A 125 -9.04 -1.67 7.05
C HIS A 125 -9.72 -1.22 8.35
N ILE A 126 -10.66 -0.26 8.30
CA ILE A 126 -11.43 0.25 9.43
C ILE A 126 -12.90 -0.18 9.29
N ASP A 127 -13.45 -0.79 10.33
CA ASP A 127 -14.90 -1.03 10.43
C ASP A 127 -15.62 0.31 10.66
N LEU A 128 -16.04 0.94 9.57
CA LEU A 128 -16.70 2.25 9.60
C LEU A 128 -18.02 2.23 10.38
N ASN A 129 -18.76 1.13 10.34
CA ASN A 129 -20.03 1.01 11.06
C ASN A 129 -19.77 1.00 12.56
N ALA A 130 -18.79 0.22 13.02
CA ALA A 130 -18.39 0.20 14.41
C ALA A 130 -17.77 1.52 14.87
N ALA A 131 -16.95 2.17 14.02
CA ALA A 131 -16.35 3.46 14.32
C ALA A 131 -17.42 4.55 14.48
N THR A 132 -18.40 4.59 13.58
CA THR A 132 -19.54 5.51 13.64
C THR A 132 -20.38 5.27 14.90
N ALA A 133 -20.70 4.01 15.21
CA ALA A 133 -21.46 3.65 16.41
C ALA A 133 -20.74 4.02 17.72
N ALA A 134 -19.41 4.03 17.70
CA ALA A 134 -18.57 4.42 18.83
C ALA A 134 -18.27 5.93 18.87
N GLY A 135 -18.79 6.73 17.94
CA GLY A 135 -18.54 8.19 17.88
C GLY A 135 -17.12 8.57 17.48
N LEU A 136 -16.38 7.67 16.82
CA LEU A 136 -15.02 7.92 16.39
C LEU A 136 -14.98 8.76 15.12
N THR A 137 -14.01 9.68 15.05
CA THR A 137 -13.67 10.36 13.80
C THR A 137 -12.78 9.44 12.97
N VAL A 138 -13.12 9.24 11.69
CA VAL A 138 -12.26 8.58 10.71
C VAL A 138 -11.85 9.60 9.67
N ALA A 139 -10.54 9.74 9.45
CA ALA A 139 -9.98 10.68 8.48
C ALA A 139 -8.90 10.02 7.62
N GLU A 140 -8.70 10.56 6.43
CA GLU A 140 -7.61 10.20 5.52
C GLU A 140 -7.06 11.47 4.86
N VAL A 141 -5.91 11.36 4.19
CA VAL A 141 -5.31 12.48 3.46
C VAL A 141 -5.72 12.40 1.99
N THR A 142 -7.00 12.66 1.72
CA THR A 142 -7.58 12.57 0.37
C THR A 142 -6.76 13.41 -0.62
N GLY A 143 -6.37 12.79 -1.73
CA GLY A 143 -5.56 13.41 -2.79
C GLY A 143 -4.04 13.21 -2.66
N SER A 144 -3.54 12.82 -1.48
CA SER A 144 -2.09 12.76 -1.18
C SER A 144 -1.26 11.90 -2.14
N ASN A 145 -1.81 10.79 -2.61
CA ASN A 145 -1.10 9.84 -3.48
C ASN A 145 -1.75 9.66 -4.87
N THR A 146 -2.76 10.47 -5.23
CA THR A 146 -3.55 10.26 -6.45
C THR A 146 -2.69 10.28 -7.72
N VAL A 147 -1.76 11.23 -7.84
CA VAL A 147 -0.84 11.31 -8.98
C VAL A 147 0.10 10.12 -9.01
N SER A 148 0.59 9.68 -7.85
CA SER A 148 1.50 8.54 -7.73
C SER A 148 0.83 7.25 -8.19
N VAL A 149 -0.39 6.98 -7.73
CA VAL A 149 -1.14 5.78 -8.12
C VAL A 149 -1.50 5.81 -9.61
N ALA A 150 -1.93 6.95 -10.15
CA ALA A 150 -2.21 7.05 -11.59
C ALA A 150 -0.98 6.79 -12.47
N LYS A 151 0.23 7.18 -12.01
CA LYS A 151 1.48 6.89 -12.70
C LYS A 151 1.89 5.42 -12.56
N ASP A 152 1.72 4.84 -11.37
CA ASP A 152 2.01 3.43 -11.11
C ASP A 152 1.13 2.52 -11.98
N GLU A 153 -0.16 2.85 -12.11
CA GLU A 153 -1.09 2.09 -12.97
C GLU A 153 -0.70 2.16 -14.44
N LEU A 154 -0.35 3.35 -14.96
CA LEU A 154 0.17 3.48 -16.32
C LEU A 154 1.46 2.64 -16.52
N MET A 155 2.37 2.68 -15.55
CA MET A 155 3.59 1.88 -15.58
C MET A 155 3.26 0.39 -15.63
N ARG A 156 2.32 -0.11 -14.82
CA ARG A 156 1.87 -1.51 -14.82
C ARG A 156 1.27 -1.92 -16.17
N ILE A 157 0.41 -1.08 -16.74
CA ILE A 157 -0.15 -1.29 -18.08
C ILE A 157 0.97 -1.49 -19.09
N LEU A 158 1.97 -0.60 -19.11
CA LEU A 158 3.10 -0.70 -20.05
C LEU A 158 3.97 -1.93 -19.78
N ILE A 159 4.27 -2.23 -18.52
CA ILE A 159 5.06 -3.42 -18.12
C ILE A 159 4.41 -4.69 -18.66
N LEU A 160 3.09 -4.81 -18.51
CA LEU A 160 2.34 -6.00 -18.92
C LEU A 160 2.17 -6.07 -20.44
N VAL A 161 1.77 -4.97 -21.09
CA VAL A 161 1.54 -4.92 -22.54
C VAL A 161 2.84 -5.15 -23.32
N ARG A 162 3.98 -4.66 -22.80
CA ARG A 162 5.30 -4.79 -23.43
C ARG A 162 6.06 -6.06 -23.03
N ASN A 163 5.48 -6.92 -22.19
CA ASN A 163 6.13 -8.12 -21.65
C ASN A 163 7.49 -7.83 -20.98
N PHE A 164 7.59 -6.70 -20.27
CA PHE A 164 8.86 -6.15 -19.80
C PHE A 164 9.58 -7.04 -18.79
N VAL A 165 8.84 -7.64 -17.83
CA VAL A 165 9.43 -8.44 -16.75
C VAL A 165 10.18 -9.66 -17.30
N LEU A 166 9.60 -10.37 -18.28
CA LEU A 166 10.27 -11.51 -18.90
C LEU A 166 11.52 -11.10 -19.68
N GLY A 167 11.46 -9.99 -20.43
CA GLY A 167 12.63 -9.45 -21.13
C GLY A 167 13.76 -9.00 -20.19
N TYR A 168 13.40 -8.39 -19.06
CA TYR A 168 14.35 -8.05 -18.01
C TYR A 168 15.01 -9.31 -17.42
N HIS A 169 14.22 -10.34 -17.11
CA HIS A 169 14.74 -11.61 -16.59
C HIS A 169 15.72 -12.28 -17.55
N GLN A 170 15.39 -12.34 -18.84
CA GLN A 170 16.28 -12.87 -19.88
C GLN A 170 17.63 -12.12 -19.91
N SER A 171 17.58 -10.79 -19.80
CA SER A 171 18.77 -9.94 -19.83
C SER A 171 19.71 -10.19 -18.64
N ILE A 172 19.17 -10.36 -17.43
CA ILE A 172 19.99 -10.58 -16.23
C ILE A 172 20.59 -11.98 -16.14
N ILE A 173 20.02 -12.97 -16.82
CA ILE A 173 20.58 -14.33 -16.90
C ILE A 173 21.52 -14.53 -18.10
N GLY A 174 21.75 -13.49 -18.89
CA GLY A 174 22.67 -13.51 -20.03
C GLY A 174 22.13 -14.21 -21.27
N GLU A 175 20.81 -14.36 -21.38
CA GLU A 175 20.15 -14.93 -22.55
C GLU A 175 19.75 -13.85 -23.57
N TRP A 176 19.55 -14.26 -24.81
CA TRP A 176 19.08 -13.38 -25.89
C TRP A 176 18.16 -14.14 -26.86
N ASP A 177 16.89 -14.22 -26.49
CA ASP A 177 15.80 -14.78 -27.29
C ASP A 177 14.71 -13.71 -27.48
N VAL A 178 14.87 -12.93 -28.56
CA VAL A 178 13.95 -11.86 -28.92
C VAL A 178 12.56 -12.41 -29.25
N ALA A 179 12.47 -13.56 -29.91
CA ALA A 179 11.20 -14.16 -30.31
C ALA A 179 10.41 -14.64 -29.07
N GLY A 180 11.12 -15.24 -28.10
CA GLY A 180 10.58 -15.66 -26.82
C GLY A 180 9.97 -14.52 -25.99
N ILE A 181 10.39 -13.27 -26.18
CA ILE A 181 9.76 -12.11 -25.52
C ILE A 181 8.69 -11.46 -26.41
N ALA A 182 9.00 -11.26 -27.69
CA ALA A 182 8.18 -10.48 -28.62
C ALA A 182 6.82 -11.11 -28.92
N HIS A 183 6.69 -12.44 -28.86
CA HIS A 183 5.43 -13.13 -29.19
C HIS A 183 4.23 -12.71 -28.32
N ARG A 184 4.46 -12.08 -27.16
CA ARG A 184 3.44 -11.53 -26.25
C ARG A 184 3.65 -10.05 -25.92
N ALA A 185 4.51 -9.37 -26.65
CA ALA A 185 4.76 -7.95 -26.49
C ALA A 185 4.00 -7.17 -27.56
N TYR A 186 3.06 -6.34 -27.15
CA TYR A 186 2.22 -5.53 -28.03
C TYR A 186 2.49 -4.05 -27.83
N ASP A 187 2.01 -3.21 -28.74
CA ASP A 187 1.94 -1.77 -28.53
C ASP A 187 0.62 -1.39 -27.86
N LEU A 188 0.60 -0.28 -27.13
CA LEU A 188 -0.62 0.21 -26.49
C LEU A 188 -1.55 0.94 -27.47
N GLU A 189 -1.00 1.43 -28.59
CA GLU A 189 -1.73 2.14 -29.62
C GLU A 189 -2.87 1.29 -30.19
N GLY A 190 -4.04 1.91 -30.39
CA GLY A 190 -5.23 1.25 -30.93
C GLY A 190 -5.94 0.30 -29.95
N LYS A 191 -5.35 -0.05 -28.80
CA LYS A 191 -5.99 -0.89 -27.79
C LYS A 191 -7.10 -0.15 -27.06
N THR A 192 -8.10 -0.88 -26.59
CA THR A 192 -9.19 -0.37 -25.76
C THR A 192 -8.84 -0.52 -24.29
N ILE A 193 -8.80 0.59 -23.56
CA ILE A 193 -8.48 0.63 -22.13
C ILE A 193 -9.71 1.11 -21.37
N GLY A 194 -10.20 0.29 -20.45
CA GLY A 194 -11.33 0.61 -19.59
C GLY A 194 -10.90 0.86 -18.15
N THR A 195 -11.34 1.97 -17.55
CA THR A 195 -11.19 2.17 -16.11
C THR A 195 -12.47 1.83 -15.36
N VAL A 196 -12.37 0.99 -14.32
CA VAL A 196 -13.45 0.80 -13.34
C VAL A 196 -13.22 1.79 -12.21
N GLY A 197 -14.10 2.78 -12.12
CA GLY A 197 -13.89 4.01 -11.36
C GLY A 197 -13.26 5.10 -12.24
N ALA A 198 -13.86 6.29 -12.20
CA ALA A 198 -13.42 7.53 -12.82
C ALA A 198 -13.38 8.67 -11.78
N GLY A 199 -12.97 8.33 -10.56
CA GLY A 199 -12.64 9.28 -9.51
C GLY A 199 -11.34 10.04 -9.79
N ARG A 200 -10.68 10.53 -8.74
CA ARG A 200 -9.43 11.31 -8.88
C ARG A 200 -8.33 10.54 -9.62
N ILE A 201 -8.16 9.25 -9.33
CA ILE A 201 -7.14 8.39 -9.94
C ILE A 201 -7.51 8.05 -11.39
N GLY A 202 -8.73 7.52 -11.63
CA GLY A 202 -9.20 7.17 -12.97
C GLY A 202 -9.13 8.33 -13.97
N LYS A 203 -9.55 9.53 -13.57
CA LYS A 203 -9.43 10.75 -14.39
C LYS A 203 -7.98 11.04 -14.79
N LEU A 204 -7.07 11.01 -13.82
CA LEU A 204 -5.65 11.26 -14.06
C LEU A 204 -4.99 10.18 -14.93
N LEU A 205 -5.41 8.92 -14.78
CA LEU A 205 -4.93 7.82 -15.61
C LEU A 205 -5.37 8.00 -17.07
N LEU A 206 -6.67 8.24 -17.31
CA LEU A 206 -7.21 8.44 -18.65
C LEU A 206 -6.57 9.65 -19.36
N GLN A 207 -6.34 10.76 -18.65
CA GLN A 207 -5.60 11.92 -19.17
C GLN A 207 -4.19 11.55 -19.65
N ARG A 208 -3.50 10.65 -18.94
CA ARG A 208 -2.14 10.21 -19.29
C ARG A 208 -2.12 9.18 -20.41
N LEU A 209 -3.22 8.46 -20.61
CA LEU A 209 -3.38 7.50 -21.69
C LEU A 209 -3.76 8.17 -23.03
N LYS A 210 -4.36 9.37 -23.00
CA LYS A 210 -4.70 10.16 -24.19
C LYS A 210 -3.60 10.21 -25.28
N PRO A 211 -2.33 10.53 -24.97
CA PRO A 211 -1.27 10.60 -25.99
C PRO A 211 -0.83 9.23 -26.55
N PHE A 212 -1.32 8.11 -26.00
CA PHE A 212 -0.99 6.76 -26.49
C PHE A 212 -1.93 6.28 -27.61
N ASN A 213 -2.87 7.11 -28.08
CA ASN A 213 -3.80 6.79 -29.16
C ASN A 213 -4.63 5.51 -28.89
N CYS A 214 -5.09 5.34 -27.64
CA CYS A 214 -5.95 4.24 -27.23
C CYS A 214 -7.43 4.60 -27.37
N ASN A 215 -8.30 3.59 -27.43
CA ASN A 215 -9.74 3.77 -27.22
C ASN A 215 -10.03 3.77 -25.71
N LEU A 216 -10.47 4.91 -25.16
CA LEU A 216 -10.65 5.06 -23.73
C LEU A 216 -12.11 4.87 -23.32
N LEU A 217 -12.37 3.91 -22.44
CA LEU A 217 -13.68 3.66 -21.83
C LEU A 217 -13.60 3.87 -20.31
N TYR A 218 -14.72 4.22 -19.70
CA TYR A 218 -14.81 4.22 -18.24
C TYR A 218 -16.21 3.85 -17.75
N HIS A 219 -16.24 3.21 -16.59
CA HIS A 219 -17.47 2.94 -15.85
C HIS A 219 -17.31 3.47 -14.42
N ASP A 220 -18.31 4.22 -13.94
CA ASP A 220 -18.42 4.69 -12.56
C ASP A 220 -19.89 5.00 -12.25
N ARG A 221 -20.23 5.16 -10.96
CA ARG A 221 -21.57 5.56 -10.51
C ARG A 221 -21.98 6.94 -11.01
N LEU A 222 -21.00 7.82 -11.21
CA LEU A 222 -21.20 9.19 -11.68
C LEU A 222 -20.38 9.40 -12.96
N LYS A 223 -20.99 10.02 -13.96
CA LYS A 223 -20.28 10.42 -15.17
C LYS A 223 -19.26 11.52 -14.83
N MET A 224 -18.22 11.62 -15.65
CA MET A 224 -17.36 12.80 -15.63
C MET A 224 -18.14 14.02 -16.12
N GLU A 225 -17.64 15.21 -15.80
CA GLU A 225 -18.14 16.43 -16.42
C GLU A 225 -17.97 16.35 -17.94
N PRO A 226 -18.97 16.72 -18.75
CA PRO A 226 -18.94 16.57 -20.21
C PRO A 226 -17.72 17.21 -20.88
N GLU A 227 -17.26 18.36 -20.37
CA GLU A 227 -16.09 19.07 -20.88
C GLU A 227 -14.81 18.24 -20.68
N LEU A 228 -14.65 17.65 -19.49
CA LEU A 228 -13.51 16.81 -19.17
C LEU A 228 -13.54 15.49 -19.94
N GLU A 229 -14.71 14.87 -20.07
CA GLU A 229 -14.90 13.64 -20.86
C GLU A 229 -14.47 13.87 -22.31
N LYS A 230 -14.93 14.97 -22.91
CA LYS A 230 -14.55 15.39 -24.27
C LYS A 230 -13.07 15.75 -24.39
N GLU A 231 -12.50 16.44 -23.40
CA GLU A 231 -11.08 16.79 -23.38
C GLU A 231 -10.21 15.53 -23.38
N ILE A 232 -10.55 14.55 -22.55
CA ILE A 232 -9.83 13.28 -22.44
C ILE A 232 -10.05 12.40 -23.69
N GLY A 233 -11.25 12.47 -24.28
CA GLY A 233 -11.67 11.56 -25.34
C GLY A 233 -12.07 10.17 -24.81
N ALA A 234 -12.43 10.08 -23.53
CA ALA A 234 -12.98 8.85 -22.94
C ALA A 234 -14.49 8.76 -23.17
N LYS A 235 -15.03 7.55 -23.22
CA LYS A 235 -16.47 7.31 -23.36
C LYS A 235 -17.01 6.60 -22.13
N PHE A 236 -18.12 7.12 -21.59
CA PHE A 236 -18.85 6.46 -20.52
C PHE A 236 -19.54 5.18 -20.99
N GLU A 237 -19.40 4.12 -20.19
CA GLU A 237 -20.17 2.88 -20.31
C GLU A 237 -21.01 2.70 -19.04
N GLU A 238 -22.34 2.72 -19.21
CA GLU A 238 -23.30 2.66 -18.09
C GLU A 238 -23.30 1.30 -17.40
N ASP A 239 -23.13 0.23 -18.17
CA ASP A 239 -23.07 -1.13 -17.66
C ASP A 239 -21.64 -1.68 -17.70
N LEU A 240 -21.14 -2.06 -16.53
CA LEU A 240 -19.81 -2.65 -16.38
C LEU A 240 -19.69 -3.95 -17.17
N ASP A 241 -20.71 -4.82 -17.15
CA ASP A 241 -20.67 -6.11 -17.84
C ASP A 241 -20.65 -5.94 -19.37
N THR A 242 -21.17 -4.83 -19.87
CA THR A 242 -21.08 -4.43 -21.28
C THR A 242 -19.73 -3.78 -21.63
N MET A 243 -19.11 -3.03 -20.71
CA MET A 243 -17.79 -2.44 -20.91
C MET A 243 -16.70 -3.50 -20.95
N LEU A 244 -16.72 -4.43 -19.99
CA LEU A 244 -15.63 -5.38 -19.78
C LEU A 244 -15.25 -6.11 -21.07
N PRO A 245 -16.17 -6.70 -21.88
CA PRO A 245 -15.88 -7.38 -23.14
C PRO A 245 -15.22 -6.52 -24.22
N LYS A 246 -15.35 -5.19 -24.17
CA LYS A 246 -14.78 -4.26 -25.15
C LYS A 246 -13.30 -3.95 -24.88
N CYS A 247 -12.84 -4.06 -23.63
CA CYS A 247 -11.51 -3.65 -23.21
C CYS A 247 -10.43 -4.72 -23.46
N ASP A 248 -9.28 -4.32 -24.01
CA ASP A 248 -8.06 -5.13 -24.01
C ASP A 248 -7.37 -5.09 -22.64
N VAL A 249 -7.44 -3.92 -21.98
CA VAL A 249 -6.86 -3.63 -20.67
C VAL A 249 -7.93 -3.04 -19.76
N ILE A 250 -8.06 -3.57 -18.55
CA ILE A 250 -8.95 -3.06 -17.51
C ILE A 250 -8.11 -2.59 -16.33
N ALA A 251 -8.24 -1.31 -15.97
CA ALA A 251 -7.56 -0.69 -14.84
C ALA A 251 -8.57 -0.38 -13.72
N PRO A 252 -8.60 -1.17 -12.64
CA PRO A 252 -9.47 -0.89 -11.50
C PRO A 252 -8.87 0.25 -10.66
N THR A 253 -9.46 1.45 -10.73
CA THR A 253 -9.01 2.61 -9.92
C THR A 253 -9.84 2.83 -8.66
N LYS A 254 -10.88 2.02 -8.49
CA LYS A 254 -11.61 1.76 -7.25
C LYS A 254 -11.82 0.25 -7.14
N LEU A 255 -11.67 -0.32 -5.95
CA LEU A 255 -12.14 -1.69 -5.70
C LEU A 255 -13.67 -1.69 -5.75
N PRO A 256 -14.31 -2.56 -6.56
CA PRO A 256 -15.76 -2.67 -6.56
C PRO A 256 -16.24 -3.31 -5.26
N ASP A 257 -17.34 -2.80 -4.69
CA ASP A 257 -17.94 -3.25 -3.43
C ASP A 257 -18.57 -4.67 -3.53
N THR A 258 -18.48 -5.31 -4.70
CA THR A 258 -19.04 -6.63 -4.98
C THR A 258 -18.07 -7.75 -4.60
N GLU A 259 -18.52 -8.66 -3.74
CA GLU A 259 -17.81 -9.88 -3.27
C GLU A 259 -17.18 -10.71 -4.39
N ARG A 260 -17.73 -10.66 -5.61
CA ARG A 260 -17.26 -11.39 -6.79
C ARG A 260 -15.80 -11.11 -7.20
N TRP A 261 -15.24 -9.98 -6.77
CA TRP A 261 -13.87 -9.57 -7.11
C TRP A 261 -12.91 -9.56 -5.89
N LEU A 262 -13.43 -9.89 -4.70
CA LEU A 262 -12.71 -9.81 -3.42
C LEU A 262 -11.86 -11.04 -3.09
N GLU A 263 -11.95 -12.13 -3.88
CA GLU A 263 -11.06 -13.28 -3.74
C GLU A 263 -9.68 -12.98 -4.36
N GLY A 264 -8.88 -12.13 -3.70
CA GLY A 264 -7.42 -12.05 -3.89
C GLY A 264 -6.87 -10.90 -4.75
N PHE A 265 -7.71 -10.01 -5.30
CA PHE A 265 -7.28 -9.03 -6.31
C PHE A 265 -7.31 -7.58 -5.82
N ALA A 266 -6.45 -7.24 -4.87
CA ALA A 266 -6.16 -5.83 -4.59
C ALA A 266 -5.23 -5.28 -5.70
N THR A 267 -5.76 -4.43 -6.60
CA THR A 267 -4.97 -3.63 -7.55
C THR A 267 -4.29 -4.42 -8.68
N LEU A 268 -5.01 -5.31 -9.35
CA LEU A 268 -4.49 -5.93 -10.57
C LEU A 268 -5.13 -5.27 -11.79
N THR A 269 -4.30 -4.59 -12.59
CA THR A 269 -4.60 -4.31 -13.99
C THR A 269 -4.92 -5.64 -14.66
N LEU A 270 -6.17 -5.85 -15.04
CA LEU A 270 -6.61 -7.08 -15.70
C LEU A 270 -6.46 -6.90 -17.21
N LEU A 271 -5.54 -7.63 -17.81
CA LEU A 271 -5.47 -7.74 -19.26
C LEU A 271 -6.25 -8.96 -19.72
N LYS A 272 -7.22 -8.76 -20.61
CA LYS A 272 -7.89 -9.89 -21.27
C LYS A 272 -6.92 -10.76 -22.06
N CYS A 273 -5.87 -10.16 -22.64
CA CYS A 273 -4.82 -10.91 -23.34
C CYS A 273 -4.09 -11.92 -22.42
N PHE A 274 -4.09 -11.72 -21.09
CA PHE A 274 -3.52 -12.67 -20.14
C PHE A 274 -4.54 -13.71 -19.68
N LEU A 275 -5.80 -13.32 -19.45
CA LEU A 275 -6.87 -14.22 -19.00
C LEU A 275 -7.30 -15.26 -20.05
N GLN A 276 -7.21 -14.93 -21.35
CA GLN A 276 -7.59 -15.89 -22.41
C GLN A 276 -6.67 -17.12 -22.52
N ASN A 277 -5.50 -17.10 -21.86
CA ASN A 277 -4.54 -18.21 -21.85
C ASN A 277 -4.43 -18.95 -20.51
N GLU A 278 -5.18 -18.55 -19.48
CA GLU A 278 -5.39 -19.37 -18.26
C GLU A 278 -6.66 -20.22 -18.39
N LYS A 279 -6.84 -20.93 -19.52
CA LYS A 279 -7.64 -22.15 -19.45
C LYS A 279 -6.82 -23.15 -18.64
N PRO A 280 -7.38 -23.78 -17.59
CA PRO A 280 -6.73 -24.93 -16.98
C PRO A 280 -6.41 -25.92 -18.10
N GLY A 281 -5.14 -26.26 -18.25
CA GLY A 281 -4.71 -27.27 -19.20
C GLY A 281 -5.51 -28.54 -18.93
N SER A 282 -6.31 -28.93 -19.92
CA SER A 282 -6.63 -30.33 -20.14
C SER A 282 -5.35 -31.02 -20.57
N GLU A 283 -4.64 -31.61 -19.61
CA GLU A 283 -3.81 -32.82 -19.73
C GLU A 283 -3.61 -33.41 -18.33
#